data_AF-A0A446CSV3-F1
#
_entry.id   AF-A0A446CSV3-F1
#
_cell.length_a   1.000
_cell.length_b   1.000
_cell.length_c   1.000
_cell.angle_alpha   90.00
_cell.angle_beta   90.00
_cell.angle_gamma   90.00
#
_symmetry.space_group_name_H-M   'P 1'
#
loop_
_entity.id
_entity.type
_entity.pdbx_description
1 polymer ?
#
loop_
_entity_poly.entity_id
_entity_poly.type
_entity_poly.pdbx_seq_one_letter_code
_entity_poly.pdbx_strand_id
1 'polypeptide(L)'
;MSTTPVPGLRILLLCHSFNSLTQRLFAELRARGHRVSVELDINDQVTEEAVALFRPDFVLAPFQKRRIPESVWRALPCFVVHPGPPGDRGPAALDWAIVDGQREWGVTVLQADGDFDAGPVWGAATFPLRAASKGAIYRREVTEAAVAATLQALARFTAGDAPQKSAPAADGWRGVLPQSRRAIDWSRDDSTTVLAKIRASDGQPGVVDALFGQPCRLFDAHPATLEALAGFGGAPGDVLAQRDGALLRRTVDGGVWIGRVSVALGDAASPIKLPATQAFAAEAAALPERAAPLTRAADEWGELRYTEHGEQGARVGVLSFDFYNGAMSTAQCQRLRDALVEVKRRDTQLLLIAGGDGFFSNGIDLNCIEAAAHRDGGSAADESWRNINAMNDVVLEIITTTDSLTVSLLRGNAGAGGAFLALAADEVWAQRGVMLNPHYKNMGNLYGSEYWTYLAPRRLGADGARALMQSRLPLSAPEALRIGFVDRCLDVPAGDALDAAVQEARLLAASYNLRDRVMRKQIERAAHEAERPLADYRKEELSRMHRNFYGFDPSYHVARHHFVHKLPHAWTPRHLAVHREVAAR
;
A
#
# COMPACT_ATOMS: atom_id res chain seq x y z
N MET A 1 -23.35 -21.84 -5.05
CA MET A 1 -23.49 -22.76 -3.91
C MET A 1 -24.36 -22.09 -2.87
N SER A 2 -25.42 -22.76 -2.44
CA SER A 2 -26.38 -22.24 -1.46
C SER A 2 -25.69 -22.02 -0.11
N THR A 3 -25.54 -20.77 0.32
CA THR A 3 -25.00 -20.43 1.64
C THR A 3 -26.16 -20.26 2.61
N THR A 4 -26.37 -21.26 3.46
CA THR A 4 -27.11 -21.05 4.71
C THR A 4 -26.50 -19.84 5.44
N PRO A 5 -27.30 -18.85 5.89
CA PRO A 5 -26.77 -17.69 6.57
C PRO A 5 -26.08 -18.15 7.86
N VAL A 6 -24.77 -17.89 7.95
CA VAL A 6 -23.99 -18.10 9.17
C VAL A 6 -24.57 -17.16 10.24
N PRO A 7 -24.86 -17.63 11.46
CA PRO A 7 -25.32 -16.74 12.53
C PRO A 7 -24.32 -15.60 12.76
N GLY A 8 -24.83 -14.40 13.04
CA GLY A 8 -24.01 -13.20 13.21
C GLY A 8 -23.14 -13.27 14.48
N LEU A 9 -21.92 -13.78 14.34
CA LEU A 9 -20.94 -13.85 15.43
C LEU A 9 -20.37 -12.49 15.84
N ARG A 10 -19.91 -12.40 17.09
CA ARG A 10 -19.13 -11.32 17.69
C ARG A 10 -17.65 -11.68 17.64
N ILE A 11 -16.88 -10.98 16.83
CA ILE A 11 -15.46 -11.29 16.58
C ILE A 11 -14.59 -10.15 17.09
N LEU A 12 -13.66 -10.45 18.00
CA LEU A 12 -12.65 -9.49 18.43
C LEU A 12 -11.38 -9.68 17.59
N LEU A 13 -11.00 -8.68 16.81
CA LEU A 13 -9.69 -8.65 16.16
C LEU A 13 -8.66 -8.13 17.16
N LEU A 14 -7.69 -8.96 17.53
CA LEU A 14 -6.57 -8.57 18.39
C LEU A 14 -5.31 -8.43 17.53
N CYS A 15 -4.77 -7.21 17.39
CA CYS A 15 -3.66 -6.96 16.48
C CYS A 15 -2.66 -5.94 17.01
N HIS A 16 -1.37 -6.09 16.71
CA HIS A 16 -0.36 -5.10 17.05
C HIS A 16 -0.59 -3.75 16.33
N SER A 17 -1.12 -3.81 15.11
CA SER A 17 -1.59 -2.63 14.39
C SER A 17 -2.76 -2.99 13.47
N PHE A 18 -3.61 -1.99 13.19
CA PHE A 18 -4.69 -2.10 12.22
C PHE A 18 -4.16 -2.00 10.78
N ASN A 19 -3.28 -2.95 10.42
CA ASN A 19 -2.56 -3.02 9.15
C ASN A 19 -3.47 -3.46 7.98
N SER A 20 -2.88 -3.58 6.78
CA SER A 20 -3.63 -3.96 5.56
C SER A 20 -4.39 -5.28 5.69
N LEU A 21 -3.79 -6.31 6.31
CA LEU A 21 -4.45 -7.60 6.51
C LEU A 21 -5.61 -7.49 7.50
N THR A 22 -5.38 -6.82 8.63
CA THR A 22 -6.43 -6.62 9.65
C THR A 22 -7.60 -5.82 9.07
N GLN A 23 -7.33 -4.78 8.26
CA GLN A 23 -8.37 -4.01 7.57
C GLN A 23 -9.17 -4.86 6.59
N ARG A 24 -8.51 -5.70 5.80
CA ARG A 24 -9.17 -6.62 4.87
C ARG A 24 -10.08 -7.61 5.60
N LEU A 25 -9.56 -8.29 6.64
CA LEU A 25 -10.36 -9.23 7.44
C LEU A 25 -11.51 -8.53 8.16
N PHE A 26 -11.29 -7.32 8.69
CA PHE A 26 -12.34 -6.50 9.29
C PHE A 26 -13.49 -6.25 8.30
N ALA A 27 -13.17 -5.84 7.06
CA ALA A 27 -14.18 -5.58 6.05
C ALA A 27 -14.89 -6.86 5.60
N GLU A 28 -14.15 -7.94 5.33
CA GLU A 28 -14.71 -9.22 4.86
C GLU A 28 -15.66 -9.86 5.89
N LEU A 29 -15.29 -9.81 7.18
CA LEU A 29 -16.13 -10.35 8.25
C LEU A 29 -17.39 -9.52 8.46
N ARG A 30 -17.29 -8.18 8.43
CA ARG A 30 -18.47 -7.30 8.53
C ARG A 30 -19.42 -7.44 7.36
N ALA A 31 -18.89 -7.58 6.14
CA ALA A 31 -19.69 -7.80 4.94
C ALA A 31 -20.52 -9.10 5.00
N ARG A 32 -20.12 -10.06 5.84
CA ARG A 32 -20.84 -11.33 6.10
C ARG A 32 -21.82 -11.25 7.27
N GLY A 33 -22.04 -10.05 7.82
CA GLY A 33 -23.01 -9.83 8.91
C GLY A 33 -22.45 -10.06 10.31
N HIS A 34 -21.15 -10.26 10.48
CA HIS A 34 -20.54 -10.39 11.80
C HIS A 34 -20.36 -9.02 12.46
N ARG A 35 -20.51 -8.99 13.79
CA ARG A 35 -20.17 -7.83 14.60
C ARG A 35 -18.68 -7.90 14.95
N VAL A 36 -17.90 -6.99 14.39
CA VAL A 36 -16.44 -6.99 14.55
C VAL A 36 -16.00 -5.78 15.37
N SER A 37 -15.22 -6.01 16.42
CA SER A 37 -14.48 -4.97 17.14
C SER A 37 -12.99 -5.23 17.01
N VAL A 38 -12.17 -4.18 17.15
CA VAL A 38 -10.71 -4.31 17.17
C VAL A 38 -10.18 -3.88 18.54
N GLU A 39 -9.17 -4.58 19.02
CA GLU A 39 -8.29 -4.15 20.12
C GLU A 39 -6.83 -4.22 19.66
N LEU A 40 -6.07 -3.17 19.95
CA LEU A 40 -4.63 -3.18 19.74
C LEU A 40 -3.95 -3.98 20.86
N ASP A 41 -3.03 -4.87 20.49
CA ASP A 41 -2.21 -5.61 21.44
C ASP A 41 -1.17 -4.69 22.08
N ILE A 42 -1.55 -4.13 23.23
CA ILE A 42 -0.75 -3.20 24.03
C ILE A 42 -0.17 -3.94 25.25
N ASN A 43 -1.04 -4.51 26.07
CA ASN A 43 -0.68 -5.37 27.21
C ASN A 43 -1.81 -6.39 27.52
N ASP A 44 -1.52 -7.30 28.43
CA ASP A 44 -2.40 -8.42 28.78
C ASP A 44 -3.73 -7.91 29.39
N GLN A 45 -3.65 -6.98 30.35
CA GLN A 45 -4.83 -6.43 31.03
C GLN A 45 -5.78 -5.72 30.06
N VAL A 46 -5.25 -4.98 29.08
CA VAL A 46 -6.03 -4.30 28.03
C VAL A 46 -6.76 -5.33 27.16
N THR A 47 -6.11 -6.47 26.87
CA THR A 47 -6.69 -7.56 26.09
C THR A 47 -7.81 -8.25 26.86
N GLU A 48 -7.58 -8.58 28.13
CA GLU A 48 -8.56 -9.20 29.02
C GLU A 48 -9.81 -8.31 29.19
N GLU A 49 -9.60 -7.02 29.41
CA GLU A 49 -10.69 -6.04 29.51
C GLU A 49 -11.50 -5.97 28.21
N ALA A 50 -10.84 -5.95 27.05
CA ALA A 50 -11.53 -5.92 25.75
C ALA A 50 -12.42 -7.17 25.54
N VAL A 51 -11.92 -8.35 25.94
CA VAL A 51 -12.71 -9.60 25.92
C VAL A 51 -13.90 -9.51 26.88
N ALA A 52 -13.70 -9.02 28.10
CA ALA A 52 -14.76 -8.88 29.09
C ALA A 52 -15.86 -7.89 28.63
N LEU A 53 -15.47 -6.75 28.05
CA LEU A 53 -16.39 -5.74 27.53
C LEU A 53 -17.13 -6.22 26.28
N PHE A 54 -16.39 -6.78 25.33
CA PHE A 54 -16.96 -7.14 24.03
C PHE A 54 -17.65 -8.50 24.02
N ARG A 55 -17.36 -9.40 24.96
CA ARG A 55 -17.90 -10.78 25.01
C ARG A 55 -17.93 -11.44 23.63
N PRO A 56 -16.77 -11.60 22.97
CA PRO A 56 -16.69 -12.22 21.65
C PRO A 56 -17.00 -13.71 21.70
N ASP A 57 -17.49 -14.26 20.59
CA ASP A 57 -17.60 -15.72 20.40
C ASP A 57 -16.22 -16.35 20.20
N PHE A 58 -15.30 -15.61 19.55
CA PHE A 58 -13.88 -15.95 19.45
C PHE A 58 -13.01 -14.71 19.19
N VAL A 59 -11.72 -14.83 19.49
CA VAL A 59 -10.69 -13.85 19.12
C VAL A 59 -10.03 -14.27 17.81
N LEU A 60 -9.86 -13.35 16.88
CA LEU A 60 -9.01 -13.52 15.70
C LEU A 60 -7.80 -12.60 15.84
N ALA A 61 -6.61 -13.14 15.61
CA ALA A 61 -5.34 -12.46 15.72
C ALA A 61 -4.64 -12.43 14.35
N PRO A 62 -4.94 -11.43 13.49
CA PRO A 62 -4.36 -11.33 12.14
C PRO A 62 -2.88 -10.96 12.13
N PHE A 63 -2.43 -10.23 13.14
CA PHE A 63 -1.08 -9.69 13.20
C PHE A 63 -0.67 -9.48 14.66
N GLN A 64 0.06 -10.44 15.22
CA GLN A 64 0.49 -10.43 16.61
C GLN A 64 2.00 -10.35 16.73
N LYS A 65 2.46 -9.78 17.85
CA LYS A 65 3.88 -9.78 18.25
C LYS A 65 4.10 -10.34 19.65
N ARG A 66 3.05 -10.46 20.45
CA ARG A 66 3.06 -11.04 21.80
C ARG A 66 2.14 -12.26 21.81
N ARG A 67 2.27 -13.09 22.84
CA ARG A 67 1.33 -14.19 23.07
C ARG A 67 -0.01 -13.62 23.52
N ILE A 68 -1.09 -14.28 23.11
CA ILE A 68 -2.41 -14.03 23.71
C ILE A 68 -2.34 -14.48 25.18
N PRO A 69 -2.88 -13.71 26.15
CA PRO A 69 -2.86 -14.11 27.56
C PRO A 69 -3.53 -15.46 27.81
N GLU A 70 -3.00 -16.24 28.75
CA GLU A 70 -3.52 -17.57 29.12
C GLU A 70 -4.97 -17.52 29.62
N SER A 71 -5.30 -16.48 30.38
CA SER A 71 -6.66 -16.15 30.83
C SER A 71 -7.66 -16.04 29.67
N VAL A 72 -7.20 -15.63 28.49
CA VAL A 72 -8.04 -15.42 27.30
C VAL A 72 -8.13 -16.72 26.48
N TRP A 73 -7.01 -17.30 26.04
CA TRP A 73 -7.08 -18.44 25.12
C TRP A 73 -7.56 -19.74 25.76
N ARG A 74 -7.52 -19.86 27.11
CA ARG A 74 -8.19 -20.97 27.82
C ARG A 74 -9.69 -20.77 27.95
N ALA A 75 -10.17 -19.53 27.98
CA ALA A 75 -11.57 -19.21 28.25
C ALA A 75 -12.44 -19.20 26.98
N LEU A 76 -11.86 -18.89 25.82
CA LEU A 76 -12.56 -18.86 24.55
C LEU A 76 -11.65 -19.18 23.36
N PRO A 77 -12.21 -19.63 22.22
CA PRO A 77 -11.45 -19.89 21.01
C PRO A 77 -10.66 -18.65 20.57
N CYS A 78 -9.39 -18.86 20.21
CA CYS A 78 -8.48 -17.83 19.78
C CYS A 78 -7.74 -18.32 18.53
N PHE A 79 -8.01 -17.67 17.40
CA PHE A 79 -7.45 -18.04 16.10
C PHE A 79 -6.31 -17.08 15.73
N VAL A 80 -5.14 -17.62 15.43
CA VAL A 80 -3.95 -16.85 15.03
C VAL A 80 -3.70 -17.05 13.55
N VAL A 81 -3.56 -15.96 12.80
CA VAL A 81 -3.18 -16.01 11.38
C VAL A 81 -1.66 -16.04 11.29
N HIS A 82 -1.12 -17.16 10.86
CA HIS A 82 0.30 -17.37 10.64
C HIS A 82 0.63 -17.28 9.14
N PRO A 83 1.53 -16.38 8.70
CA PRO A 83 1.90 -16.23 7.29
C PRO A 83 2.88 -17.32 6.81
N GLY A 84 2.58 -18.58 7.13
CA GLY A 84 3.30 -19.78 6.73
C GLY A 84 2.34 -20.97 6.52
N PRO A 85 2.73 -21.96 5.71
CA PRO A 85 1.95 -23.18 5.49
C PRO A 85 1.87 -24.05 6.77
N PRO A 86 0.96 -25.04 6.84
CA PRO A 86 0.86 -25.90 8.00
C PRO A 86 2.19 -26.56 8.37
N GLY A 87 2.62 -26.38 9.62
CA GLY A 87 3.89 -26.88 10.14
C GLY A 87 5.02 -25.85 10.16
N ASP A 88 4.92 -24.73 9.42
CA ASP A 88 5.85 -23.61 9.58
C ASP A 88 5.63 -22.91 10.93
N ARG A 89 6.71 -22.56 11.62
CA ARG A 89 6.66 -21.92 12.94
C ARG A 89 7.71 -20.85 13.09
N GLY A 90 7.33 -19.67 13.55
CA GLY A 90 8.28 -18.60 13.82
C GLY A 90 7.84 -17.21 13.36
N PRO A 91 8.40 -16.15 13.96
CA PRO A 91 7.97 -14.77 13.71
C PRO A 91 8.40 -14.20 12.36
N ALA A 92 9.19 -14.94 11.58
CA ALA A 92 9.83 -14.46 10.34
C ALA A 92 9.61 -15.41 9.16
N ALA A 93 8.45 -16.08 9.11
CA ALA A 93 8.07 -17.07 8.10
C ALA A 93 8.40 -16.64 6.65
N LEU A 94 7.87 -15.48 6.21
CA LEU A 94 8.11 -14.96 4.86
C LEU A 94 9.57 -14.57 4.61
N ASP A 95 10.28 -14.05 5.62
CA ASP A 95 11.69 -13.68 5.49
C ASP A 95 12.52 -14.92 5.13
N TRP A 96 12.30 -16.02 5.84
CA TRP A 96 12.95 -17.29 5.58
C TRP A 96 12.53 -17.88 4.23
N ALA A 97 11.24 -17.90 3.92
CA ALA A 97 10.75 -18.44 2.65
C ALA A 97 11.39 -17.78 1.43
N ILE A 98 11.57 -16.45 1.46
CA ILE A 98 12.21 -15.70 0.37
C ILE A 98 13.71 -15.97 0.29
N VAL A 99 14.43 -15.98 1.42
CA VAL A 99 15.88 -16.24 1.44
C VAL A 99 16.20 -17.68 1.02
N ASP A 100 15.38 -18.64 1.42
CA ASP A 100 15.56 -20.05 1.07
C ASP A 100 15.10 -20.37 -0.36
N GLY A 101 14.54 -19.39 -1.08
CA GLY A 101 14.12 -19.56 -2.48
C GLY A 101 12.92 -20.50 -2.66
N GLN A 102 11.99 -20.51 -1.70
CA GLN A 102 10.78 -21.32 -1.79
C GLN A 102 9.96 -20.95 -3.03
N ARG A 103 9.33 -21.93 -3.68
CA ARG A 103 8.50 -21.74 -4.88
C ARG A 103 7.00 -21.70 -4.58
N GLU A 104 6.60 -22.32 -3.49
CA GLU A 104 5.25 -22.33 -2.97
C GLU A 104 5.31 -21.93 -1.49
N TRP A 105 4.29 -21.23 -1.03
CA TRP A 105 4.14 -20.86 0.37
C TRP A 105 2.67 -20.93 0.77
N GLY A 106 2.32 -20.49 1.98
CA GLY A 106 0.95 -20.50 2.43
C GLY A 106 0.67 -19.66 3.66
N VAL A 107 -0.58 -19.74 4.10
CA VAL A 107 -1.08 -19.17 5.35
C VAL A 107 -1.83 -20.24 6.10
N THR A 108 -1.72 -20.21 7.43
CA THR A 108 -2.44 -21.10 8.32
C THR A 108 -3.18 -20.30 9.39
N VAL A 109 -4.40 -20.70 9.72
CA VAL A 109 -5.17 -20.20 10.86
C VAL A 109 -5.13 -21.25 11.95
N LEU A 110 -4.45 -20.93 13.05
CA LEU A 110 -4.11 -21.85 14.14
C LEU A 110 -4.94 -21.53 15.38
N GLN A 111 -5.28 -22.54 16.17
CA GLN A 111 -5.79 -22.36 17.53
C GLN A 111 -4.62 -21.97 18.45
N ALA A 112 -4.79 -20.93 19.27
CA ALA A 112 -3.83 -20.63 20.32
C ALA A 112 -3.91 -21.71 21.43
N ASP A 113 -2.75 -22.24 21.83
CA ASP A 113 -2.59 -23.28 22.85
C ASP A 113 -1.50 -22.94 23.90
N GLY A 114 -0.99 -21.71 23.86
CA GLY A 114 0.06 -21.22 24.74
C GLY A 114 1.46 -21.24 24.11
N ASP A 115 1.70 -22.08 23.10
CA ASP A 115 2.94 -22.12 22.33
C ASP A 115 2.84 -21.27 21.05
N PHE A 116 3.98 -20.79 20.55
CA PHE A 116 3.99 -20.02 19.31
C PHE A 116 3.84 -20.95 18.10
N ASP A 117 2.82 -20.67 17.28
CA ASP A 117 2.54 -21.31 16.00
C ASP A 117 2.47 -22.85 16.05
N ALA A 118 2.16 -23.42 17.21
CA ALA A 118 2.16 -24.88 17.43
C ALA A 118 0.77 -25.51 17.44
N GLY A 119 -0.25 -24.72 17.79
CA GLY A 119 -1.59 -25.25 18.04
C GLY A 119 -2.33 -25.73 16.79
N PRO A 120 -3.43 -26.49 16.96
CA PRO A 120 -4.19 -27.14 15.89
C PRO A 120 -4.64 -26.20 14.76
N VAL A 121 -4.76 -26.73 13.54
CA VAL A 121 -5.11 -25.98 12.32
C VAL A 121 -6.62 -25.93 12.11
N TRP A 122 -7.18 -24.72 12.05
CA TRP A 122 -8.57 -24.47 11.66
C TRP A 122 -8.75 -24.30 10.16
N GLY A 123 -7.82 -23.62 9.49
CA GLY A 123 -7.85 -23.42 8.04
C GLY A 123 -6.47 -23.14 7.47
N ALA A 124 -6.29 -23.39 6.18
CA ALA A 124 -5.04 -23.14 5.47
C ALA A 124 -5.28 -22.90 3.99
N ALA A 125 -4.39 -22.11 3.38
CA ALA A 125 -4.38 -21.87 1.93
C ALA A 125 -2.93 -21.72 1.44
N THR A 126 -2.62 -22.28 0.27
CA THR A 126 -1.29 -22.18 -0.36
C THR A 126 -1.33 -21.27 -1.58
N PHE A 127 -0.15 -20.80 -2.00
CA PHE A 127 0.01 -19.96 -3.19
C PHE A 127 1.43 -20.07 -3.76
N PRO A 128 1.63 -19.84 -5.07
CA PRO A 128 2.95 -19.68 -5.66
C PRO A 128 3.70 -18.47 -5.10
N LEU A 129 4.94 -18.66 -4.64
CA LEU A 129 5.76 -17.57 -4.10
C LEU A 129 6.48 -16.83 -5.22
N ARG A 130 6.07 -15.58 -5.48
CA ARG A 130 6.72 -14.72 -6.49
C ARG A 130 8.08 -14.21 -6.00
N ALA A 131 8.98 -13.95 -6.96
CA ALA A 131 10.23 -13.22 -6.73
C ALA A 131 9.98 -11.71 -6.52
N ALA A 132 9.27 -11.36 -5.44
CA ALA A 132 8.89 -10.00 -5.09
C ALA A 132 9.30 -9.65 -3.65
N SER A 133 9.16 -8.39 -3.26
CA SER A 133 9.42 -7.96 -1.89
C SER A 133 8.44 -8.63 -0.92
N LYS A 134 8.90 -8.90 0.31
CA LYS A 134 8.07 -9.42 1.40
C LYS A 134 6.81 -8.59 1.59
N GLY A 135 6.94 -7.26 1.58
CA GLY A 135 5.80 -6.36 1.69
C GLY A 135 4.77 -6.55 0.57
N ALA A 136 5.22 -6.77 -0.67
CA ALA A 136 4.33 -7.02 -1.80
C ALA A 136 3.61 -8.37 -1.68
N ILE A 137 4.34 -9.43 -1.31
CA ILE A 137 3.77 -10.77 -1.08
C ILE A 137 2.75 -10.75 0.07
N TYR A 138 3.07 -10.05 1.15
CA TYR A 138 2.20 -9.92 2.32
C TYR A 138 0.86 -9.27 1.97
N ARG A 139 0.89 -8.20 1.16
CA ARG A 139 -0.30 -7.42 0.79
C ARG A 139 -1.19 -8.10 -0.25
N ARG A 140 -0.65 -9.06 -1.00
CA ARG A 140 -1.36 -9.74 -2.08
C ARG A 140 -1.62 -11.19 -1.73
N GLU A 141 -0.66 -12.08 -1.97
CA GLU A 141 -0.86 -13.52 -1.85
C GLU A 141 -1.22 -13.94 -0.42
N VAL A 142 -0.48 -13.44 0.57
CA VAL A 142 -0.73 -13.77 1.99
C VAL A 142 -2.08 -13.23 2.43
N THR A 143 -2.47 -12.03 1.96
CA THR A 143 -3.75 -11.44 2.36
C THR A 143 -4.93 -12.22 1.77
N GLU A 144 -4.89 -12.60 0.50
CA GLU A 144 -5.93 -13.44 -0.11
C GLU A 144 -5.99 -14.83 0.54
N ALA A 145 -4.83 -15.47 0.77
CA ALA A 145 -4.74 -16.76 1.44
C ALA A 145 -5.24 -16.70 2.89
N ALA A 146 -4.94 -15.61 3.62
CA ALA A 146 -5.42 -15.39 4.97
C ALA A 146 -6.94 -15.21 5.03
N VAL A 147 -7.53 -14.48 4.08
CA VAL A 147 -8.99 -14.37 3.96
C VAL A 147 -9.59 -15.76 3.72
N ALA A 148 -9.08 -16.52 2.74
CA ALA A 148 -9.57 -17.86 2.44
C ALA A 148 -9.47 -18.80 3.65
N ALA A 149 -8.31 -18.85 4.31
CA ALA A 149 -8.06 -19.68 5.47
C ALA A 149 -8.93 -19.26 6.68
N THR A 150 -9.15 -17.96 6.89
CA THR A 150 -10.03 -17.46 7.96
C THR A 150 -11.48 -17.84 7.71
N LEU A 151 -11.96 -17.76 6.47
CA LEU A 151 -13.32 -18.16 6.12
C LEU A 151 -13.51 -19.68 6.24
N GLN A 152 -12.49 -20.47 5.91
CA GLN A 152 -12.48 -21.92 6.15
C GLN A 152 -12.55 -22.23 7.66
N ALA A 153 -11.73 -21.55 8.47
CA ALA A 153 -11.73 -21.68 9.92
C ALA A 153 -13.10 -21.35 10.52
N LEU A 154 -13.71 -20.26 10.06
CA LEU A 154 -15.03 -19.82 10.48
C LEU A 154 -16.12 -20.84 10.15
N ALA A 155 -16.12 -21.38 8.92
CA ALA A 155 -17.10 -22.37 8.50
C ALA A 155 -17.03 -23.63 9.39
N ARG A 156 -15.83 -24.16 9.63
CA ARG A 156 -15.58 -25.32 10.52
C ARG A 156 -16.02 -25.02 11.95
N PHE A 157 -15.64 -23.87 12.48
CA PHE A 157 -16.03 -23.46 13.83
C PHE A 157 -17.56 -23.42 13.98
N THR A 158 -18.27 -22.84 13.02
CA THR A 158 -19.74 -22.75 13.05
C THR A 158 -20.44 -24.09 12.83
N ALA A 159 -19.80 -25.03 12.15
CA ALA A 159 -20.28 -26.40 12.00
C ALA A 159 -20.07 -27.26 13.26
N GLY A 160 -19.28 -26.79 14.23
CA GLY A 160 -18.90 -27.55 15.42
C GLY A 160 -17.80 -28.58 15.14
N ASP A 161 -17.06 -28.43 14.04
CA ASP A 161 -15.94 -29.31 13.68
C ASP A 161 -14.76 -29.12 14.65
N ALA A 162 -13.99 -30.19 14.86
CA ALA A 162 -12.72 -30.10 15.58
C ALA A 162 -11.60 -29.59 14.66
N PRO A 163 -10.64 -28.80 15.17
CA PRO A 163 -9.48 -28.40 14.38
C PRO A 163 -8.60 -29.62 14.07
N GLN A 164 -7.88 -29.55 12.95
CA GLN A 164 -6.97 -30.61 12.53
C GLN A 164 -5.69 -30.55 13.34
N LYS A 165 -5.11 -31.71 13.67
CA LYS A 165 -3.78 -31.74 14.31
C LYS A 165 -2.76 -31.09 13.39
N SER A 166 -1.90 -30.25 13.96
CA SER A 166 -0.83 -29.60 13.21
C SER A 166 0.15 -30.64 12.67
N ALA A 167 0.60 -30.41 11.44
CA ALA A 167 1.72 -31.18 10.90
C ALA A 167 2.95 -31.00 11.81
N PRO A 168 3.85 -32.01 11.89
CA PRO A 168 5.14 -31.83 12.52
C PRO A 168 5.84 -30.63 11.89
N ALA A 169 6.54 -29.84 12.70
CA ALA A 169 7.29 -28.72 12.16
C ALA A 169 8.40 -29.25 11.24
N ALA A 170 8.32 -28.95 9.94
CA ALA A 170 9.25 -29.49 8.94
C ALA A 170 10.71 -29.20 9.30
N ASP A 171 10.98 -27.98 9.79
CA ASP A 171 12.30 -27.50 10.21
C ASP A 171 12.36 -27.06 11.69
N GLY A 172 11.33 -27.40 12.48
CA GLY A 172 11.20 -26.89 13.86
C GLY A 172 10.85 -25.40 13.95
N TRP A 173 11.20 -24.77 15.08
CA TRP A 173 11.00 -23.33 15.31
C TRP A 173 12.08 -22.50 14.62
N ARG A 174 11.69 -21.56 13.75
CA ARG A 174 12.61 -20.64 13.08
C ARG A 174 12.51 -19.24 13.69
N GLY A 175 13.55 -18.84 14.42
CA GLY A 175 13.62 -17.51 15.02
C GLY A 175 13.68 -16.37 13.99
N VAL A 176 13.81 -15.13 14.47
CA VAL A 176 14.00 -13.95 13.60
C VAL A 176 15.23 -14.16 12.71
N LEU A 177 15.09 -13.96 11.39
CA LEU A 177 16.20 -14.05 10.45
C LEU A 177 17.26 -12.96 10.78
N PRO A 178 18.48 -13.34 11.23
CA PRO A 178 19.47 -12.39 11.71
C PRO A 178 20.11 -11.60 10.56
N GLN A 179 20.67 -10.42 10.87
CA GLN A 179 21.34 -9.59 9.87
C GLN A 179 22.54 -10.30 9.20
N SER A 180 23.22 -11.20 9.90
CA SER A 180 24.31 -12.01 9.31
C SER A 180 23.86 -12.87 8.13
N ARG A 181 22.59 -13.30 8.09
CA ARG A 181 22.01 -14.03 6.95
C ARG A 181 21.46 -13.10 5.87
N ARG A 182 21.22 -11.83 6.19
CA ARG A 182 20.75 -10.79 5.26
C ARG A 182 21.90 -10.04 4.59
N ALA A 183 23.08 -10.05 5.20
CA ALA A 183 24.26 -9.33 4.75
C ALA A 183 24.60 -9.68 3.30
N ILE A 184 24.83 -8.65 2.50
CA ILE A 184 25.27 -8.80 1.11
C ILE A 184 26.79 -8.85 1.10
N ASP A 185 27.34 -9.89 0.49
CA ASP A 185 28.75 -9.96 0.13
C ASP A 185 28.88 -9.53 -1.32
N TRP A 186 29.12 -8.24 -1.56
CA TRP A 186 29.21 -7.69 -2.92
C TRP A 186 30.29 -8.34 -3.77
N SER A 187 31.30 -8.99 -3.16
CA SER A 187 32.36 -9.68 -3.89
C SER A 187 31.98 -11.09 -4.35
N ARG A 188 30.85 -11.64 -3.89
CA ARG A 188 30.42 -13.03 -4.14
C ARG A 188 28.97 -13.18 -4.57
N ASP A 189 28.08 -12.31 -4.10
CA ASP A 189 26.66 -12.40 -4.36
C ASP A 189 26.32 -11.85 -5.76
N ASP A 190 25.61 -12.67 -6.52
CA ASP A 190 25.02 -12.29 -7.80
C ASP A 190 23.77 -11.41 -7.62
N SER A 191 23.31 -10.78 -8.71
CA SER A 191 22.12 -9.91 -8.71
C SER A 191 20.90 -10.61 -8.13
N THR A 192 20.72 -11.90 -8.41
CA THR A 192 19.57 -12.68 -7.92
C THR A 192 19.61 -12.81 -6.39
N THR A 193 20.77 -13.14 -5.83
CA THR A 193 21.00 -13.28 -4.39
C THR A 193 20.84 -11.95 -3.67
N VAL A 194 21.42 -10.88 -4.21
CA VAL A 194 21.26 -9.52 -3.66
C VAL A 194 19.79 -9.10 -3.64
N LEU A 195 19.06 -9.31 -4.75
CA LEU A 195 17.63 -9.03 -4.82
C LEU A 195 16.84 -9.83 -3.78
N ALA A 196 17.11 -11.13 -3.61
CA ALA A 196 16.42 -11.97 -2.63
C ALA A 196 16.64 -11.48 -1.19
N LYS A 197 17.89 -11.15 -0.82
CA LYS A 197 18.25 -10.62 0.51
C LYS A 197 17.53 -9.31 0.82
N ILE A 198 17.49 -8.39 -0.15
CA ILE A 198 16.78 -7.11 0.02
C ILE A 198 15.27 -7.35 0.06
N ARG A 199 14.70 -8.13 -0.86
CA ARG A 199 13.26 -8.44 -0.91
C ARG A 199 12.74 -9.09 0.37
N ALA A 200 13.48 -10.03 0.96
CA ALA A 200 13.14 -10.64 2.25
C ALA A 200 13.12 -9.64 3.42
N SER A 201 13.90 -8.56 3.29
CA SER A 201 14.09 -7.52 4.31
C SER A 201 13.26 -6.25 4.02
N ASP A 202 12.57 -6.21 2.89
CA ASP A 202 11.86 -5.02 2.42
C ASP A 202 10.50 -4.85 3.11
N GLY A 203 10.16 -3.61 3.43
CA GLY A 203 9.22 -3.21 4.47
C GLY A 203 9.95 -2.99 5.79
N GLN A 204 10.45 -4.08 6.40
CA GLN A 204 11.26 -4.14 7.62
C GLN A 204 12.05 -5.47 7.65
N PRO A 205 13.28 -5.55 8.21
CA PRO A 205 14.04 -4.48 8.86
C PRO A 205 15.03 -3.75 7.93
N GLY A 206 15.05 -4.08 6.64
CA GLY A 206 16.11 -3.68 5.70
C GLY A 206 17.41 -4.46 5.89
N VAL A 207 18.25 -4.44 4.86
CA VAL A 207 19.59 -5.05 4.88
C VAL A 207 20.59 -3.99 5.36
N VAL A 208 21.31 -4.25 6.45
CA VAL A 208 22.39 -3.35 6.90
C VAL A 208 23.52 -3.36 5.88
N ASP A 209 23.94 -2.19 5.42
CA ASP A 209 25.01 -1.98 4.44
C ASP A 209 25.61 -0.57 4.61
N ALA A 210 26.51 -0.17 3.72
CA ALA A 210 27.00 1.18 3.58
C ALA A 210 27.02 1.62 2.11
N LEU A 211 26.60 2.87 1.86
CA LEU A 211 26.73 3.53 0.56
C LEU A 211 27.62 4.75 0.75
N PHE A 212 28.60 4.93 -0.14
CA PHE A 212 29.60 6.00 -0.03
C PHE A 212 30.31 6.04 1.34
N GLY A 213 30.52 4.87 1.96
CA GLY A 213 31.13 4.74 3.29
C GLY A 213 30.20 5.08 4.45
N GLN A 214 28.94 5.49 4.20
CA GLN A 214 27.99 5.86 5.23
C GLN A 214 27.02 4.70 5.56
N PRO A 215 26.84 4.33 6.84
CA PRO A 215 25.94 3.25 7.24
C PRO A 215 24.48 3.53 6.87
N CYS A 216 23.81 2.53 6.29
CA CYS A 216 22.40 2.62 5.95
C CYS A 216 21.72 1.24 5.97
N ARG A 217 20.41 1.22 5.71
CA ARG A 217 19.67 0.00 5.43
C ARG A 217 19.03 0.05 4.05
N LEU A 218 19.22 -0.98 3.25
CA LEU A 218 18.74 -1.06 1.87
C LEU A 218 17.31 -1.62 1.78
N PHE A 219 16.52 -1.07 0.86
CA PHE A 219 15.14 -1.44 0.53
C PHE A 219 14.89 -1.24 -0.97
N ASP A 220 13.74 -1.72 -1.47
CA ASP A 220 13.23 -1.37 -2.79
C ASP A 220 14.21 -1.67 -3.92
N ALA A 221 14.67 -2.92 -3.98
CA ALA A 221 15.65 -3.35 -4.96
C ALA A 221 15.01 -3.90 -6.24
N HIS A 222 15.54 -3.46 -7.38
CA HIS A 222 15.08 -3.84 -8.71
C HIS A 222 16.23 -4.35 -9.58
N PRO A 223 15.97 -5.29 -10.50
CA PRO A 223 17.01 -5.77 -11.42
C PRO A 223 17.49 -4.63 -12.33
N ALA A 224 18.78 -4.61 -12.63
CA ALA A 224 19.34 -3.78 -13.70
C ALA A 224 19.58 -4.65 -14.95
N THR A 225 19.24 -4.12 -16.12
CA THR A 225 19.56 -4.78 -17.39
C THR A 225 21.02 -4.56 -17.76
N LEU A 226 21.51 -5.32 -18.74
CA LEU A 226 22.83 -5.09 -19.32
C LEU A 226 22.92 -3.70 -19.97
N GLU A 227 21.82 -3.19 -20.54
CA GLU A 227 21.76 -1.84 -21.12
C GLU A 227 21.92 -0.76 -20.05
N ALA A 228 21.29 -0.93 -18.88
CA ALA A 228 21.46 -0.01 -17.76
C ALA A 228 22.92 0.06 -17.26
N LEU A 229 23.68 -1.02 -17.43
CA LEU A 229 25.09 -1.14 -17.06
C LEU A 229 26.05 -0.73 -18.20
N ALA A 230 25.56 -0.55 -19.42
CA ALA A 230 26.39 -0.36 -20.60
C ALA A 230 27.26 0.90 -20.49
N GLY A 231 28.56 0.77 -20.76
CA GLY A 231 29.51 1.87 -20.66
C GLY A 231 30.00 2.18 -19.24
N PHE A 232 29.56 1.44 -18.23
CA PHE A 232 30.13 1.51 -16.88
C PHE A 232 31.13 0.37 -16.63
N GLY A 233 32.30 0.72 -16.08
CA GLY A 233 33.21 -0.22 -15.42
C GLY A 233 32.90 -0.34 -13.93
N GLY A 234 33.93 -0.62 -13.13
CA GLY A 234 33.84 -0.68 -11.67
C GLY A 234 33.92 -2.10 -11.11
N ALA A 235 34.28 -2.19 -9.83
CA ALA A 235 34.27 -3.42 -9.06
C ALA A 235 32.86 -3.71 -8.52
N PRO A 236 32.55 -4.98 -8.20
CA PRO A 236 31.33 -5.31 -7.47
C PRO A 236 31.22 -4.50 -6.16
N GLY A 237 30.06 -3.93 -5.90
CA GLY A 237 29.80 -3.01 -4.79
C GLY A 237 29.86 -1.52 -5.16
N ASP A 238 30.45 -1.15 -6.30
CA ASP A 238 30.50 0.24 -6.76
C ASP A 238 29.11 0.78 -7.11
N VAL A 239 28.87 2.05 -6.77
CA VAL A 239 27.68 2.81 -7.17
C VAL A 239 27.99 3.52 -8.48
N LEU A 240 27.20 3.26 -9.52
CA LEU A 240 27.55 3.59 -10.90
C LEU A 240 26.74 4.75 -11.48
N ALA A 241 25.46 4.85 -11.13
CA ALA A 241 24.51 5.75 -11.77
C ALA A 241 23.29 6.01 -10.88
N GLN A 242 22.46 6.96 -11.30
CA GLN A 242 21.16 7.24 -10.70
C GLN A 242 20.02 7.21 -11.72
N ARG A 243 18.81 6.91 -11.24
CA ARG A 243 17.55 6.92 -12.01
C ARG A 243 16.36 7.04 -11.05
N ASP A 244 15.41 7.93 -11.34
CA ASP A 244 14.11 7.99 -10.65
C ASP A 244 14.15 8.01 -9.10
N GLY A 245 15.24 8.46 -8.48
CA GLY A 245 15.42 8.41 -7.02
C GLY A 245 16.23 7.22 -6.49
N ALA A 246 16.60 6.28 -7.37
CA ALA A 246 17.37 5.08 -7.08
C ALA A 246 18.84 5.21 -7.49
N LEU A 247 19.68 4.38 -6.88
CA LEU A 247 21.11 4.23 -7.19
C LEU A 247 21.39 2.85 -7.80
N LEU A 248 22.14 2.80 -8.91
CA LEU A 248 22.61 1.55 -9.52
C LEU A 248 23.87 1.08 -8.82
N ARG A 249 23.86 -0.14 -8.29
CA ARG A 249 25.01 -0.76 -7.64
C ARG A 249 25.43 -2.04 -8.35
N ARG A 250 26.73 -2.19 -8.62
CA ARG A 250 27.31 -3.33 -9.34
C ARG A 250 27.30 -4.59 -8.47
N THR A 251 26.94 -5.73 -9.05
CA THR A 251 27.12 -7.07 -8.47
C THR A 251 28.22 -7.82 -9.23
N VAL A 252 28.51 -9.07 -8.84
CA VAL A 252 29.54 -9.87 -9.52
C VAL A 252 29.20 -10.23 -10.97
N ASP A 253 27.90 -10.26 -11.31
CA ASP A 253 27.37 -10.67 -12.60
C ASP A 253 26.59 -9.57 -13.35
N GLY A 254 26.33 -8.43 -12.71
CA GLY A 254 25.51 -7.37 -13.27
C GLY A 254 25.34 -6.19 -12.31
N GLY A 255 24.09 -5.91 -11.93
CA GLY A 255 23.77 -4.83 -11.01
C GLY A 255 22.33 -4.87 -10.52
N VAL A 256 22.06 -4.05 -9.51
CA VAL A 256 20.75 -3.83 -8.92
C VAL A 256 20.51 -2.33 -8.71
N TRP A 257 19.28 -1.88 -8.95
CA TRP A 257 18.82 -0.57 -8.53
C TRP A 257 18.37 -0.62 -7.08
N ILE A 258 18.81 0.32 -6.25
CA ILE A 258 18.37 0.50 -4.87
C ILE A 258 17.52 1.76 -4.79
N GLY A 259 16.20 1.59 -4.70
CA GLY A 259 15.24 2.71 -4.70
C GLY A 259 15.18 3.47 -3.38
N ARG A 260 15.29 2.76 -2.26
CA ARG A 260 15.10 3.35 -0.93
C ARG A 260 16.17 2.92 0.06
N VAL A 261 16.57 3.85 0.92
CA VAL A 261 17.51 3.61 2.01
C VAL A 261 16.98 4.20 3.31
N SER A 262 17.29 3.59 4.44
CA SER A 262 17.07 4.20 5.75
C SER A 262 18.40 4.68 6.33
N VAL A 263 18.46 5.97 6.65
CA VAL A 263 19.66 6.67 7.12
C VAL A 263 19.33 7.53 8.33
N ALA A 264 20.29 7.71 9.23
CA ALA A 264 20.20 8.73 10.27
C ALA A 264 20.47 10.10 9.64
N LEU A 265 19.65 11.10 9.95
CA LEU A 265 19.74 12.44 9.37
C LEU A 265 19.89 13.46 10.49
N GLY A 266 20.97 14.24 10.49
CA GLY A 266 21.17 15.31 11.46
C GLY A 266 20.91 14.85 12.91
N ASP A 267 19.95 15.51 13.55
CA ASP A 267 19.50 15.26 14.92
C ASP A 267 18.26 14.34 15.03
N ALA A 268 17.82 13.73 13.92
CA ALA A 268 16.64 12.87 13.89
C ALA A 268 16.75 11.73 14.92
N ALA A 269 15.68 11.54 15.70
CA ALA A 269 15.64 10.56 16.78
C ALA A 269 15.80 9.10 16.31
N SER A 270 15.49 8.82 15.04
CA SER A 270 15.70 7.51 14.43
C SER A 270 15.86 7.60 12.92
N PRO A 271 16.44 6.58 12.27
CA PRO A 271 16.63 6.58 10.83
C PRO A 271 15.33 6.72 10.05
N ILE A 272 15.33 7.57 9.02
CA ILE A 272 14.19 7.80 8.13
C ILE A 272 14.45 7.10 6.80
N LYS A 273 13.43 6.43 6.24
CA LYS A 273 13.52 5.79 4.93
C LYS A 273 13.22 6.80 3.82
N LEU A 274 14.15 6.98 2.88
CA LEU A 274 14.11 7.97 1.79
C LEU A 274 14.48 7.36 0.44
N PRO A 275 14.17 8.03 -0.69
CA PRO A 275 14.83 7.77 -1.97
C PRO A 275 16.35 7.77 -1.80
N ALA A 276 17.04 6.81 -2.41
CA ALA A 276 18.48 6.64 -2.26
C ALA A 276 19.25 7.89 -2.71
N THR A 277 18.85 8.52 -3.82
CA THR A 277 19.49 9.76 -4.29
C THR A 277 19.18 10.95 -3.39
N GLN A 278 18.04 10.97 -2.70
CA GLN A 278 17.73 12.04 -1.76
C GLN A 278 18.55 11.89 -0.47
N ALA A 279 18.74 10.67 0.01
CA ALA A 279 19.55 10.37 1.19
C ALA A 279 21.03 10.74 0.98
N PHE A 280 21.56 10.51 -0.22
CA PHE A 280 22.95 10.79 -0.61
C PHE A 280 23.00 11.85 -1.72
N ALA A 281 22.37 13.01 -1.48
CA ALA A 281 22.14 13.99 -2.54
C ALA A 281 23.41 14.56 -3.17
N ALA A 282 24.46 14.80 -2.37
CA ALA A 282 25.72 15.34 -2.87
C ALA A 282 26.46 14.31 -3.74
N GLU A 283 26.52 13.06 -3.28
CA GLU A 283 27.15 11.96 -3.98
C GLU A 283 26.37 11.57 -5.25
N ALA A 284 25.04 11.53 -5.16
CA ALA A 284 24.17 11.23 -6.29
C ALA A 284 24.27 12.28 -7.40
N ALA A 285 24.43 13.57 -7.05
CA ALA A 285 24.61 14.64 -8.04
C ALA A 285 25.90 14.49 -8.88
N ALA A 286 26.91 13.78 -8.36
CA ALA A 286 28.13 13.47 -9.10
C ALA A 286 28.00 12.21 -9.99
N LEU A 287 26.92 11.45 -9.85
CA LEU A 287 26.69 10.25 -10.64
C LEU A 287 25.96 10.55 -11.95
N PRO A 288 26.30 9.84 -13.03
CA PRO A 288 25.59 9.94 -14.30
C PRO A 288 24.14 9.49 -14.14
N GLU A 289 23.23 10.23 -14.78
CA GLU A 289 21.82 9.87 -14.85
C GLU A 289 21.58 8.88 -16.00
N ARG A 290 20.89 7.77 -15.70
CA ARG A 290 20.41 6.80 -16.68
C ARG A 290 18.90 6.92 -16.78
N ALA A 291 18.40 7.86 -17.57
CA ALA A 291 16.96 8.02 -17.75
C ALA A 291 16.30 6.71 -18.25
N ALA A 292 15.09 6.43 -17.78
CA ALA A 292 14.24 5.35 -18.30
C ALA A 292 13.08 5.98 -19.10
N PRO A 293 13.07 5.86 -20.44
CA PRO A 293 11.93 6.32 -21.24
C PRO A 293 10.63 5.65 -20.79
N LEU A 294 9.49 6.34 -20.90
CA LEU A 294 8.18 5.78 -20.53
C LEU A 294 7.88 4.50 -21.32
N THR A 295 8.15 4.52 -22.63
CA THR A 295 8.05 3.35 -23.50
C THR A 295 9.41 2.68 -23.64
N ARG A 296 9.53 1.47 -23.10
CA ARG A 296 10.78 0.70 -23.04
C ARG A 296 10.52 -0.80 -22.97
N ALA A 297 11.60 -1.59 -23.03
CA ALA A 297 11.58 -3.04 -22.86
C ALA A 297 10.99 -3.45 -21.49
N ALA A 298 10.50 -4.68 -21.39
CA ALA A 298 9.71 -5.11 -20.24
C ALA A 298 10.49 -5.32 -18.94
N ASP A 299 11.74 -5.68 -19.09
CA ASP A 299 12.73 -5.94 -18.06
C ASP A 299 13.46 -4.67 -17.58
N GLU A 300 13.41 -3.57 -18.34
CA GLU A 300 14.04 -2.32 -17.95
C GLU A 300 13.23 -1.61 -16.85
N TRP A 301 13.76 -1.59 -15.64
CA TRP A 301 13.10 -0.98 -14.50
C TRP A 301 13.04 0.55 -14.57
N GLY A 302 11.93 1.11 -14.10
CA GLY A 302 11.71 2.54 -13.87
C GLY A 302 10.35 2.72 -13.18
N GLU A 303 10.19 3.78 -12.40
CA GLU A 303 8.97 3.95 -11.57
C GLU A 303 7.72 4.17 -12.42
N LEU A 304 7.86 4.82 -13.58
CA LEU A 304 6.77 5.10 -14.51
C LEU A 304 6.92 4.28 -15.78
N ARG A 305 5.81 3.87 -16.40
CA ARG A 305 5.82 3.13 -17.66
C ARG A 305 4.58 3.41 -18.49
N TYR A 306 4.74 3.52 -19.81
CA TYR A 306 3.64 3.66 -20.75
C TYR A 306 3.62 2.53 -21.78
N THR A 307 2.44 1.95 -22.00
CA THR A 307 2.17 0.96 -23.05
C THR A 307 0.87 1.28 -23.78
N GLU A 308 0.77 0.89 -25.05
CA GLU A 308 -0.43 1.08 -25.86
C GLU A 308 -0.99 -0.28 -26.28
N HIS A 309 -2.31 -0.43 -26.25
CA HIS A 309 -3.01 -1.68 -26.53
C HIS A 309 -4.19 -1.45 -27.47
N GLY A 310 -4.50 -2.44 -28.32
CA GLY A 310 -5.62 -2.37 -29.25
C GLY A 310 -5.27 -1.80 -30.62
N GLU A 311 -6.29 -1.65 -31.46
CA GLU A 311 -6.17 -1.24 -32.87
C GLU A 311 -6.27 0.29 -33.01
N GLN A 312 -5.91 0.80 -34.19
CA GLN A 312 -6.07 2.23 -34.50
C GLN A 312 -7.55 2.64 -34.43
N GLY A 313 -7.86 3.75 -33.76
CA GLY A 313 -9.23 4.23 -33.55
C GLY A 313 -9.95 3.62 -32.34
N ALA A 314 -9.35 2.64 -31.66
CA ALA A 314 -9.81 2.09 -30.38
C ALA A 314 -8.62 1.79 -29.45
N ARG A 315 -7.57 2.62 -29.52
CA ARG A 315 -6.31 2.41 -28.81
C ARG A 315 -6.43 2.85 -27.36
N VAL A 316 -5.93 2.01 -26.46
CA VAL A 316 -5.86 2.26 -25.02
C VAL A 316 -4.42 2.54 -24.62
N GLY A 317 -4.16 3.71 -24.07
CA GLY A 317 -2.91 4.02 -23.39
C GLY A 317 -2.96 3.54 -21.95
N VAL A 318 -1.86 3.00 -21.43
CA VAL A 318 -1.73 2.58 -20.04
C VAL A 318 -0.49 3.24 -19.45
N LEU A 319 -0.70 4.24 -18.60
CA LEU A 319 0.35 4.86 -17.80
C LEU A 319 0.36 4.23 -16.42
N SER A 320 1.39 3.44 -16.13
CA SER A 320 1.64 2.85 -14.82
C SER A 320 2.63 3.68 -14.00
N PHE A 321 2.40 3.80 -12.70
CA PHE A 321 3.35 4.38 -11.74
C PHE A 321 3.44 3.52 -10.47
N ASP A 322 4.64 3.04 -10.14
CA ASP A 322 4.89 2.16 -8.99
C ASP A 322 5.79 2.83 -7.96
N PHE A 323 5.24 3.84 -7.27
CA PHE A 323 5.95 4.54 -6.22
C PHE A 323 5.97 3.70 -4.94
N TYR A 324 7.15 3.57 -4.33
CA TYR A 324 7.34 2.76 -3.13
C TYR A 324 6.35 3.12 -2.00
N ASN A 325 5.66 2.11 -1.48
CA ASN A 325 4.56 2.25 -0.50
C ASN A 325 3.40 3.18 -0.94
N GLY A 326 3.27 3.49 -2.23
CA GLY A 326 2.30 4.46 -2.75
C GLY A 326 2.53 5.90 -2.27
N ALA A 327 3.65 6.18 -1.60
CA ALA A 327 3.99 7.52 -1.12
C ALA A 327 4.54 8.34 -2.29
N MET A 328 3.95 9.51 -2.54
CA MET A 328 4.25 10.36 -3.68
C MET A 328 5.03 11.58 -3.23
N SER A 329 6.35 11.56 -3.37
CA SER A 329 7.19 12.75 -3.11
C SER A 329 6.91 13.85 -4.13
N THR A 330 7.32 15.09 -3.82
CA THR A 330 7.21 16.23 -4.74
C THR A 330 7.77 15.90 -6.13
N ALA A 331 8.96 15.30 -6.20
CA ALA A 331 9.62 14.94 -7.46
C ALA A 331 8.87 13.83 -8.22
N GLN A 332 8.32 12.83 -7.51
CA GLN A 332 7.52 11.77 -8.13
C GLN A 332 6.19 12.32 -8.69
N CYS A 333 5.53 13.23 -7.98
CA CYS A 333 4.34 13.91 -8.50
C CYS A 333 4.66 14.72 -9.77
N GLN A 334 5.78 15.45 -9.79
CA GLN A 334 6.22 16.20 -10.97
C GLN A 334 6.49 15.26 -12.15
N ARG A 335 7.24 14.16 -11.95
CA ARG A 335 7.46 13.15 -13.00
C ARG A 335 6.17 12.54 -13.52
N LEU A 336 5.20 12.23 -12.64
CA LEU A 336 3.90 11.69 -13.05
C LEU A 336 3.10 12.71 -13.86
N ARG A 337 3.09 13.98 -13.45
CA ARG A 337 2.44 15.05 -14.21
C ARG A 337 3.09 15.25 -15.58
N ASP A 338 4.41 15.28 -15.65
CA ASP A 338 5.12 15.43 -16.93
C ASP A 338 4.89 14.22 -17.85
N ALA A 339 4.83 13.00 -17.29
CA ALA A 339 4.44 11.81 -18.04
C ALA A 339 2.99 11.87 -18.54
N LEU A 340 2.05 12.37 -17.74
CA LEU A 340 0.67 12.61 -18.18
C LEU A 340 0.61 13.59 -19.36
N VAL A 341 1.34 14.70 -19.27
CA VAL A 341 1.45 15.69 -20.37
C VAL A 341 1.99 15.05 -21.65
N GLU A 342 2.98 14.16 -21.54
CA GLU A 342 3.52 13.41 -22.69
C GLU A 342 2.49 12.45 -23.30
N VAL A 343 1.89 11.58 -22.48
CA VAL A 343 1.04 10.49 -22.99
C VAL A 343 -0.33 10.99 -23.49
N LYS A 344 -0.82 12.13 -23.01
CA LYS A 344 -2.05 12.78 -23.53
C LYS A 344 -1.93 13.21 -24.98
N ARG A 345 -0.71 13.39 -25.50
CA ARG A 345 -0.47 13.73 -26.91
C ARG A 345 -0.53 12.52 -27.85
N ARG A 346 -0.65 11.31 -27.30
CA ARG A 346 -0.75 10.08 -28.09
C ARG A 346 -2.16 9.93 -28.65
N ASP A 347 -2.26 9.31 -29.83
CA ASP A 347 -3.55 8.96 -30.45
C ASP A 347 -4.16 7.75 -29.74
N THR A 348 -4.71 8.01 -28.54
CA THR A 348 -5.42 7.02 -27.73
C THR A 348 -6.81 7.53 -27.39
N GLN A 349 -7.78 6.62 -27.47
CA GLN A 349 -9.18 6.89 -27.20
C GLN A 349 -9.50 6.82 -25.69
N LEU A 350 -8.68 6.07 -24.95
CA LEU A 350 -8.82 5.90 -23.51
C LEU A 350 -7.44 5.78 -22.85
N LEU A 351 -7.24 6.49 -21.74
CA LEU A 351 -6.05 6.42 -20.91
C LEU A 351 -6.34 5.74 -19.56
N LEU A 352 -5.76 4.56 -19.34
CA LEU A 352 -5.68 3.92 -18.03
C LEU A 352 -4.53 4.53 -17.24
N ILE A 353 -4.84 5.03 -16.05
CA ILE A 353 -3.89 5.53 -15.06
C ILE A 353 -3.81 4.47 -13.96
N ALA A 354 -2.80 3.60 -14.06
CA ALA A 354 -2.64 2.45 -13.20
C ALA A 354 -1.58 2.73 -12.13
N GLY A 355 -1.96 2.71 -10.86
CA GLY A 355 -0.94 2.71 -9.80
C GLY A 355 -0.19 1.38 -9.73
N GLY A 356 0.73 1.25 -8.78
CA GLY A 356 1.54 0.06 -8.57
C GLY A 356 0.74 -1.17 -8.14
N ASP A 357 1.38 -2.34 -8.22
CA ASP A 357 0.77 -3.61 -7.82
C ASP A 357 0.46 -3.67 -6.31
N GLY A 358 1.25 -2.96 -5.50
CA GLY A 358 1.07 -2.92 -4.05
C GLY A 358 0.12 -1.82 -3.57
N PHE A 359 0.09 -0.69 -4.28
CA PHE A 359 -0.66 0.51 -3.92
C PHE A 359 -1.03 1.29 -5.16
N PHE A 360 -2.24 1.84 -5.20
CA PHE A 360 -2.52 2.91 -6.15
C PHE A 360 -1.78 4.18 -5.73
N SER A 361 -2.12 4.73 -4.56
CA SER A 361 -1.43 5.87 -3.95
C SER A 361 -1.88 6.03 -2.49
N ASN A 362 -0.98 6.44 -1.61
CA ASN A 362 -1.25 6.83 -0.23
C ASN A 362 -1.13 8.35 -0.01
N GLY A 363 -0.99 9.12 -1.08
CA GLY A 363 -0.82 10.58 -1.05
C GLY A 363 0.63 11.02 -0.87
N ILE A 364 0.81 12.22 -0.32
CA ILE A 364 2.12 12.88 -0.11
C ILE A 364 3.13 12.00 0.65
N ASP A 365 4.42 12.10 0.31
CA ASP A 365 5.47 11.31 0.95
C ASP A 365 5.88 11.91 2.30
N LEU A 366 5.22 11.41 3.35
CA LEU A 366 5.46 11.83 4.74
C LEU A 366 6.89 11.60 5.21
N ASN A 367 7.62 10.64 4.65
CA ASN A 367 9.00 10.39 5.03
C ASN A 367 9.92 11.47 4.43
N CYS A 368 9.72 11.82 3.15
CA CYS A 368 10.44 12.91 2.51
C CYS A 368 10.16 14.26 3.20
N ILE A 369 8.89 14.48 3.59
CA ILE A 369 8.46 15.65 4.36
C ILE A 369 9.14 15.71 5.73
N GLU A 370 9.12 14.62 6.50
CA GLU A 370 9.75 14.59 7.83
C GLU A 370 11.26 14.81 7.73
N ALA A 371 11.92 14.17 6.77
CA ALA A 371 13.35 14.36 6.54
C ALA A 371 13.72 15.79 6.16
N ALA A 372 12.81 16.56 5.56
CA ALA A 372 13.07 17.96 5.23
C ALA A 372 13.28 18.83 6.49
N ALA A 373 12.70 18.48 7.64
CA ALA A 373 12.93 19.20 8.90
C ALA A 373 14.33 18.99 9.49
N HIS A 374 15.03 17.93 9.08
CA HIS A 374 16.36 17.58 9.60
C HIS A 374 17.51 18.00 8.66
N ARG A 375 17.20 18.81 7.63
CA ARG A 375 18.19 19.37 6.71
C ARG A 375 18.45 20.83 7.07
N ASP A 376 19.67 21.29 6.81
CA ASP A 376 20.02 22.69 7.04
C ASP A 376 19.13 23.62 6.20
N GLY A 377 18.54 24.62 6.85
CA GLY A 377 17.52 25.50 6.26
C GLY A 377 16.22 24.83 5.81
N GLY A 378 16.01 23.56 6.14
CA GLY A 378 14.85 22.77 5.72
C GLY A 378 13.63 22.95 6.62
N SER A 379 12.44 22.68 6.06
CA SER A 379 11.17 22.78 6.76
C SER A 379 10.22 21.71 6.26
N ALA A 380 9.65 20.94 7.20
CA ALA A 380 8.63 19.97 6.86
C ALA A 380 7.33 20.65 6.40
N ALA A 381 6.98 21.83 6.92
CA ALA A 381 5.80 22.56 6.45
C ALA A 381 5.96 22.99 4.98
N ASP A 382 7.16 23.45 4.60
CA ASP A 382 7.44 23.86 3.22
C ASP A 382 7.47 22.67 2.27
N GLU A 383 8.01 21.52 2.69
CA GLU A 383 7.94 20.30 1.88
C GLU A 383 6.50 19.79 1.77
N SER A 384 5.69 19.85 2.84
CA SER A 384 4.27 19.53 2.77
C SER A 384 3.54 20.42 1.75
N TRP A 385 3.84 21.73 1.75
CA TRP A 385 3.25 22.69 0.82
C TRP A 385 3.65 22.43 -0.63
N ARG A 386 4.94 22.15 -0.89
CA ARG A 386 5.42 21.74 -2.21
C ARG A 386 4.74 20.46 -2.68
N ASN A 387 4.69 19.45 -1.80
CA ASN A 387 4.19 18.13 -2.17
C ASN A 387 2.69 18.14 -2.47
N ILE A 388 1.86 18.83 -1.67
CA ILE A 388 0.42 18.94 -1.95
C ILE A 388 0.14 19.69 -3.25
N ASN A 389 0.92 20.73 -3.56
CA ASN A 389 0.79 21.45 -4.82
C ASN A 389 1.18 20.58 -6.01
N ALA A 390 2.29 19.84 -5.92
CA ALA A 390 2.69 18.91 -6.96
C ALA A 390 1.65 17.79 -7.17
N MET A 391 1.05 17.27 -6.09
CA MET A 391 -0.03 16.29 -6.18
C MET A 391 -1.30 16.87 -6.82
N ASN A 392 -1.66 18.11 -6.48
CA ASN A 392 -2.76 18.83 -7.13
C ASN A 392 -2.49 19.06 -8.62
N ASP A 393 -1.24 19.30 -9.04
CA ASP A 393 -0.91 19.44 -10.45
C ASP A 393 -1.16 18.14 -11.23
N VAL A 394 -0.85 16.97 -10.65
CA VAL A 394 -1.19 15.65 -11.23
C VAL A 394 -2.70 15.52 -11.38
N VAL A 395 -3.46 15.83 -10.32
CA VAL A 395 -4.93 15.73 -10.34
C VAL A 395 -5.53 16.65 -11.40
N LEU A 396 -5.04 17.89 -11.47
CA LEU A 396 -5.49 18.87 -12.46
C LEU A 396 -5.24 18.37 -13.89
N GLU A 397 -4.07 17.80 -14.15
CA GLU A 397 -3.71 17.26 -15.46
C GLU A 397 -4.68 16.14 -15.91
N ILE A 398 -5.12 15.30 -14.97
CA ILE A 398 -6.11 14.24 -15.23
C ILE A 398 -7.49 14.85 -15.50
N ILE A 399 -8.00 15.71 -14.61
CA ILE A 399 -9.33 16.34 -14.73
C ILE A 399 -9.48 17.10 -16.06
N THR A 400 -8.39 17.73 -16.52
CA THR A 400 -8.36 18.55 -17.74
C THR A 400 -8.06 17.77 -19.01
N THR A 401 -7.88 16.45 -18.92
CA THR A 401 -7.88 15.57 -20.10
C THR A 401 -9.31 15.48 -20.60
N THR A 402 -9.73 16.28 -21.58
CA THR A 402 -11.15 16.35 -22.03
C THR A 402 -11.40 15.75 -23.41
N ASP A 403 -10.34 15.40 -24.14
CA ASP A 403 -10.34 14.85 -25.49
C ASP A 403 -10.30 13.31 -25.53
N SER A 404 -10.01 12.66 -24.41
CA SER A 404 -10.12 11.20 -24.24
C SER A 404 -10.85 10.83 -22.95
N LEU A 405 -11.25 9.55 -22.85
CA LEU A 405 -11.72 9.00 -21.58
C LEU A 405 -10.52 8.58 -20.72
N THR A 406 -10.62 8.78 -19.41
CA THR A 406 -9.60 8.44 -18.42
C THR A 406 -10.17 7.48 -17.40
N VAL A 407 -9.36 6.53 -16.96
CA VAL A 407 -9.75 5.57 -15.92
C VAL A 407 -8.63 5.41 -14.92
N SER A 408 -8.92 5.60 -13.63
CA SER A 408 -8.02 5.24 -12.55
C SER A 408 -8.18 3.75 -12.24
N LEU A 409 -7.09 2.97 -12.38
CA LEU A 409 -7.08 1.54 -12.07
C LEU A 409 -6.35 1.28 -10.75
N LEU A 410 -7.11 0.89 -9.73
CA LEU A 410 -6.62 0.54 -8.41
C LEU A 410 -6.41 -0.98 -8.34
N ARG A 411 -5.15 -1.39 -8.48
CA ARG A 411 -4.70 -2.79 -8.30
C ARG A 411 -4.25 -3.08 -6.87
N GLY A 412 -3.83 -2.04 -6.17
CA GLY A 412 -3.46 -2.05 -4.76
C GLY A 412 -4.19 -0.98 -3.97
N ASN A 413 -3.99 -0.99 -2.65
CA ASN A 413 -4.69 -0.11 -1.71
C ASN A 413 -4.43 1.37 -2.00
N ALA A 414 -5.40 2.21 -1.64
CA ALA A 414 -5.23 3.66 -1.68
C ALA A 414 -5.66 4.32 -0.36
N GLY A 415 -5.00 5.40 0.02
CA GLY A 415 -5.26 6.09 1.28
C GLY A 415 -5.10 7.60 1.16
N ALA A 416 -5.77 8.33 2.04
CA ALA A 416 -5.73 9.80 2.12
C ALA A 416 -5.88 10.44 0.73
N GLY A 417 -4.98 11.35 0.35
CA GLY A 417 -4.99 12.02 -0.96
C GLY A 417 -4.91 11.06 -2.14
N GLY A 418 -4.29 9.89 -1.97
CA GLY A 418 -4.22 8.89 -3.05
C GLY A 418 -5.58 8.29 -3.41
N ALA A 419 -6.50 8.18 -2.45
CA ALA A 419 -7.87 7.76 -2.74
C ALA A 419 -8.67 8.86 -3.48
N PHE A 420 -8.38 10.14 -3.23
CA PHE A 420 -9.02 11.25 -3.93
C PHE A 420 -8.39 11.52 -5.31
N LEU A 421 -7.08 11.30 -5.47
CA LEU A 421 -6.40 11.29 -6.77
C LEU A 421 -7.09 10.33 -7.74
N ALA A 422 -7.51 9.15 -7.28
CA ALA A 422 -8.24 8.20 -8.11
C ALA A 422 -9.51 8.81 -8.73
N LEU A 423 -10.23 9.66 -7.99
CA LEU A 423 -11.49 10.26 -8.43
C LEU A 423 -11.31 11.28 -9.56
N ALA A 424 -10.07 11.69 -9.85
CA ALA A 424 -9.75 12.66 -10.91
C ALA A 424 -10.12 12.13 -12.30
N ALA A 425 -10.05 10.81 -12.49
CA ALA A 425 -10.43 10.15 -13.74
C ALA A 425 -11.95 10.03 -13.89
N ASP A 426 -12.40 9.80 -15.13
CA ASP A 426 -13.84 9.66 -15.44
C ASP A 426 -14.42 8.40 -14.82
N GLU A 427 -13.72 7.28 -14.92
CA GLU A 427 -14.07 6.04 -14.21
C GLU A 427 -12.98 5.64 -13.22
N VAL A 428 -13.38 5.03 -12.11
CA VAL A 428 -12.50 4.43 -11.11
C VAL A 428 -12.81 2.95 -11.02
N TRP A 429 -11.83 2.13 -11.38
CA TRP A 429 -11.93 0.67 -11.33
C TRP A 429 -11.01 0.14 -10.24
N ALA A 430 -11.53 -0.72 -9.38
CA ALA A 430 -10.76 -1.31 -8.30
C ALA A 430 -10.83 -2.83 -8.35
N GLN A 431 -9.69 -3.50 -8.15
CA GLN A 431 -9.68 -4.94 -7.90
C GLN A 431 -10.39 -5.24 -6.57
N ARG A 432 -11.16 -6.33 -6.52
CA ARG A 432 -12.04 -6.66 -5.38
C ARG A 432 -11.38 -6.61 -4.00
N GLY A 433 -10.11 -7.01 -3.91
CA GLY A 433 -9.36 -7.08 -2.67
C GLY A 433 -8.80 -5.73 -2.18
N VAL A 434 -8.92 -4.67 -2.98
CA VAL A 434 -8.45 -3.32 -2.64
C VAL A 434 -9.19 -2.76 -1.44
N MET A 435 -8.41 -2.18 -0.53
CA MET A 435 -8.89 -1.36 0.58
C MET A 435 -8.57 0.12 0.35
N LEU A 436 -9.58 0.96 0.57
CA LEU A 436 -9.52 2.41 0.48
C LEU A 436 -9.58 3.02 1.88
N ASN A 437 -8.73 4.00 2.17
CA ASN A 437 -8.83 4.82 3.38
C ASN A 437 -9.04 6.30 2.98
N PRO A 438 -10.23 6.66 2.45
CA PRO A 438 -10.50 7.99 1.87
C PRO A 438 -10.77 9.04 2.95
N HIS A 439 -9.82 9.22 3.87
CA HIS A 439 -9.91 10.18 4.96
C HIS A 439 -8.54 10.63 5.45
N TYR A 440 -8.51 11.74 6.19
CA TYR A 440 -7.30 12.31 6.79
C TYR A 440 -7.24 12.22 8.32
N LYS A 441 -8.19 11.54 8.95
CA LYS A 441 -8.32 11.48 10.42
C LYS A 441 -7.09 10.92 11.14
N ASN A 442 -6.32 10.06 10.48
CA ASN A 442 -5.08 9.50 11.02
C ASN A 442 -3.87 10.44 10.89
N MET A 443 -4.01 11.53 10.13
CA MET A 443 -2.93 12.45 9.81
C MET A 443 -3.28 13.86 10.32
N GLY A 444 -3.58 13.98 11.61
CA GLY A 444 -3.89 15.27 12.23
C GLY A 444 -5.13 15.96 11.67
N ASN A 445 -6.05 15.20 11.08
CA ASN A 445 -7.27 15.72 10.45
C ASN A 445 -6.96 16.83 9.41
N LEU A 446 -5.99 16.59 8.53
CA LEU A 446 -5.81 17.41 7.32
C LEU A 446 -7.15 17.62 6.62
N TYR A 447 -7.34 18.81 6.05
CA TYR A 447 -8.55 19.08 5.27
C TYR A 447 -8.63 18.22 4.00
N GLY A 448 -7.47 17.94 3.39
CA GLY A 448 -7.36 17.33 2.07
C GLY A 448 -7.45 18.36 0.95
N SER A 449 -6.85 18.07 -0.20
CA SER A 449 -7.02 18.87 -1.40
C SER A 449 -7.38 17.96 -2.57
N GLU A 450 -6.50 17.72 -3.54
CA GLU A 450 -6.76 16.80 -4.66
C GLU A 450 -8.11 17.07 -5.35
N TYR A 451 -8.58 18.32 -5.31
CA TYR A 451 -9.88 18.74 -5.83
C TYR A 451 -11.05 17.93 -5.26
N TRP A 452 -10.92 17.35 -4.06
CA TRP A 452 -11.95 16.49 -3.47
C TRP A 452 -13.28 17.24 -3.29
N THR A 453 -13.25 18.56 -3.04
CA THR A 453 -14.45 19.39 -2.91
C THR A 453 -15.21 19.58 -4.22
N TYR A 454 -14.54 19.36 -5.36
CA TYR A 454 -15.16 19.28 -6.68
C TYR A 454 -15.53 17.82 -7.05
N LEU A 455 -14.64 16.86 -6.81
CA LEU A 455 -14.77 15.48 -7.29
C LEU A 455 -15.74 14.62 -6.48
N ALA A 456 -15.60 14.60 -5.15
CA ALA A 456 -16.38 13.69 -4.31
C ALA A 456 -17.89 14.00 -4.30
N PRO A 457 -18.34 15.27 -4.20
CA PRO A 457 -19.77 15.60 -4.24
C PRO A 457 -20.45 15.19 -5.55
N ARG A 458 -19.73 15.18 -6.68
CA ARG A 458 -20.29 14.73 -7.98
C ARG A 458 -20.59 13.24 -8.00
N ARG A 459 -19.85 12.45 -7.24
CA ARG A 459 -19.98 10.99 -7.17
C ARG A 459 -20.97 10.56 -6.07
N LEU A 460 -20.89 11.21 -4.90
CA LEU A 460 -21.56 10.78 -3.68
C LEU A 460 -22.72 11.68 -3.25
N GLY A 461 -22.92 12.82 -3.93
CA GLY A 461 -23.69 13.93 -3.40
C GLY A 461 -22.94 14.67 -2.28
N ALA A 462 -23.40 15.88 -1.94
CA ALA A 462 -22.77 16.71 -0.91
C ALA A 462 -22.78 16.05 0.48
N ASP A 463 -23.90 15.42 0.86
CA ASP A 463 -24.03 14.76 2.16
C ASP A 463 -23.21 13.46 2.22
N GLY A 464 -23.18 12.68 1.13
CA GLY A 464 -22.35 11.48 1.04
C GLY A 464 -20.86 11.81 1.12
N ALA A 465 -20.40 12.86 0.43
CA ALA A 465 -19.03 13.36 0.53
C ALA A 465 -18.70 13.83 1.97
N ARG A 466 -19.60 14.57 2.62
CA ARG A 466 -19.41 15.00 4.01
C ARG A 466 -19.34 13.82 4.98
N ALA A 467 -20.23 12.84 4.84
CA ALA A 467 -20.24 11.63 5.65
C ALA A 467 -18.96 10.81 5.47
N LEU A 468 -18.48 10.67 4.22
CA LEU A 468 -17.22 9.99 3.93
C LEU A 468 -16.03 10.68 4.63
N MET A 469 -15.93 12.01 4.51
CA MET A 469 -14.87 12.80 5.14
C MET A 469 -14.93 12.82 6.68
N GLN A 470 -16.05 12.42 7.27
CA GLN A 470 -16.21 12.23 8.71
C GLN A 470 -15.88 10.79 9.14
N SER A 471 -15.99 9.82 8.24
CA SER A 471 -15.61 8.43 8.50
C SER A 471 -14.11 8.26 8.73
N ARG A 472 -13.77 7.26 9.54
CA ARG A 472 -12.38 6.86 9.84
C ARG A 472 -12.15 5.36 9.57
N LEU A 473 -13.15 4.69 8.99
CA LEU A 473 -13.06 3.26 8.70
C LEU A 473 -12.61 3.03 7.26
N PRO A 474 -11.88 1.92 7.01
CA PRO A 474 -11.52 1.54 5.67
C PRO A 474 -12.77 1.13 4.88
N LEU A 475 -12.74 1.38 3.59
CA LEU A 475 -13.78 1.08 2.62
C LEU A 475 -13.25 -0.03 1.70
N SER A 476 -13.96 -1.16 1.63
CA SER A 476 -13.61 -2.21 0.66
C SER A 476 -14.03 -1.82 -0.76
N ALA A 477 -13.39 -2.35 -1.81
CA ALA A 477 -13.81 -2.09 -3.18
C ALA A 477 -15.30 -2.39 -3.46
N PRO A 478 -15.90 -3.52 -2.98
CA PRO A 478 -17.34 -3.74 -3.10
C PRO A 478 -18.20 -2.69 -2.39
N GLU A 479 -17.79 -2.23 -1.21
CA GLU A 479 -18.53 -1.18 -0.49
C GLU A 479 -18.37 0.18 -1.17
N ALA A 480 -17.19 0.47 -1.71
CA ALA A 480 -16.92 1.66 -2.51
C ALA A 480 -17.82 1.71 -3.75
N LEU A 481 -18.01 0.56 -4.42
CA LEU A 481 -18.93 0.45 -5.56
C LEU A 481 -20.37 0.73 -5.11
N ARG A 482 -20.80 0.14 -3.99
CA ARG A 482 -22.16 0.32 -3.45
C ARG A 482 -22.50 1.77 -3.15
N ILE A 483 -21.55 2.56 -2.65
CA ILE A 483 -21.77 3.99 -2.34
C ILE A 483 -21.49 4.93 -3.52
N GLY A 484 -21.02 4.42 -4.66
CA GLY A 484 -20.66 5.23 -5.84
C GLY A 484 -19.28 5.89 -5.77
N PHE A 485 -18.41 5.46 -4.86
CA PHE A 485 -17.02 5.96 -4.78
C PHE A 485 -16.15 5.41 -5.91
N VAL A 486 -16.39 4.16 -6.32
CA VAL A 486 -15.80 3.57 -7.54
C VAL A 486 -16.90 3.15 -8.50
N ASP A 487 -16.58 3.09 -9.79
CA ASP A 487 -17.52 2.77 -10.86
C ASP A 487 -17.54 1.27 -11.18
N ARG A 488 -16.43 0.57 -10.96
CA ARG A 488 -16.33 -0.88 -11.17
C ARG A 488 -15.48 -1.56 -10.10
N CYS A 489 -15.92 -2.76 -9.72
CA CYS A 489 -15.18 -3.69 -8.88
C CYS A 489 -14.83 -4.93 -9.71
N LEU A 490 -13.55 -5.13 -10.02
CA LEU A 490 -13.06 -6.22 -10.83
C LEU A 490 -12.91 -7.48 -9.96
N ASP A 491 -13.78 -8.47 -10.20
CA ASP A 491 -13.78 -9.75 -9.49
C ASP A 491 -12.86 -10.77 -10.18
N VAL A 492 -11.57 -10.42 -10.23
CA VAL A 492 -10.50 -11.24 -10.80
C VAL A 492 -9.37 -11.40 -9.79
N PRO A 493 -8.53 -12.44 -9.90
CA PRO A 493 -7.31 -12.55 -9.11
C PRO A 493 -6.47 -11.27 -9.23
N ALA A 494 -5.84 -10.85 -8.13
CA ALA A 494 -5.09 -9.58 -8.10
C ALA A 494 -3.96 -9.47 -9.14
N GLY A 495 -3.45 -10.60 -9.65
CA GLY A 495 -2.47 -10.62 -10.73
C GLY A 495 -2.99 -10.28 -12.10
N ASP A 496 -4.27 -10.54 -12.32
CA ASP A 496 -4.88 -10.45 -13.64
C ASP A 496 -5.63 -9.13 -13.78
N ALA A 497 -5.62 -8.28 -12.73
CA ALA A 497 -6.38 -7.04 -12.68
C ALA A 497 -5.99 -6.04 -13.76
N LEU A 498 -4.70 -5.95 -14.11
CA LEU A 498 -4.26 -5.08 -15.20
C LEU A 498 -4.77 -5.59 -16.55
N ASP A 499 -4.58 -6.86 -16.84
CA ASP A 499 -4.98 -7.47 -18.11
C ASP A 499 -6.50 -7.41 -18.29
N ALA A 500 -7.27 -7.74 -17.24
CA ALA A 500 -8.72 -7.61 -17.24
C ALA A 500 -9.17 -6.16 -17.50
N ALA A 501 -8.54 -5.18 -16.83
CA ALA A 501 -8.83 -3.78 -17.08
C ALA A 501 -8.46 -3.34 -18.50
N VAL A 502 -7.35 -3.81 -19.07
CA VAL A 502 -7.00 -3.51 -20.47
C VAL A 502 -8.05 -4.08 -21.43
N GLN A 503 -8.57 -5.29 -21.20
CA GLN A 503 -9.64 -5.84 -22.03
C GLN A 503 -10.93 -5.00 -21.93
N GLU A 504 -11.35 -4.66 -20.71
CA GLU A 504 -12.52 -3.79 -20.49
C GLU A 504 -12.36 -2.41 -21.12
N ALA A 505 -11.16 -1.82 -21.00
CA ALA A 505 -10.84 -0.54 -21.60
C ALA A 505 -10.85 -0.59 -23.13
N ARG A 506 -10.44 -1.70 -23.74
CA ARG A 506 -10.51 -1.87 -25.21
C ARG A 506 -11.95 -1.96 -25.69
N LEU A 507 -12.82 -2.67 -24.96
CA LEU A 507 -14.25 -2.70 -25.27
C LEU A 507 -14.88 -1.31 -25.17
N LEU A 508 -14.46 -0.53 -24.17
CA LEU A 508 -14.91 0.84 -23.98
C LEU A 508 -14.37 1.80 -25.04
N ALA A 509 -13.12 1.65 -25.43
CA ALA A 509 -12.49 2.44 -26.49
C ALA A 509 -13.11 2.16 -27.87
N ALA A 510 -13.60 0.93 -28.09
CA ALA A 510 -14.29 0.53 -29.31
C ALA A 510 -15.81 0.80 -29.28
N SER A 511 -16.35 1.38 -28.20
CA SER A 511 -17.80 1.56 -28.07
C SER A 511 -18.34 2.59 -29.06
N TYR A 512 -19.48 2.30 -29.69
CA TYR A 512 -20.08 3.17 -30.70
C TYR A 512 -20.39 4.59 -30.18
N ASN A 513 -20.61 4.71 -28.87
CA ASN A 513 -20.96 5.96 -28.20
C ASN A 513 -19.78 6.66 -27.51
N LEU A 514 -18.53 6.20 -27.69
CA LEU A 514 -17.37 6.81 -27.05
C LEU A 514 -17.26 8.30 -27.39
N ARG A 515 -17.44 8.66 -28.66
CA ARG A 515 -17.40 10.07 -29.11
C ARG A 515 -18.43 10.93 -28.40
N ASP A 516 -19.65 10.42 -28.23
CA ASP A 516 -20.71 11.12 -27.49
C ASP A 516 -20.33 11.29 -26.02
N ARG A 517 -19.69 10.29 -25.41
CA ARG A 517 -19.20 10.39 -24.02
C ARG A 517 -18.14 11.48 -23.89
N VAL A 518 -17.17 11.53 -24.81
CA VAL A 518 -16.13 12.56 -24.82
C VAL A 518 -16.74 13.95 -25.04
N MET A 519 -17.68 14.08 -25.99
CA MET A 519 -18.38 15.35 -26.21
C MET A 519 -19.16 15.82 -24.98
N ARG A 520 -19.89 14.93 -24.31
CA ARG A 520 -20.57 15.25 -23.05
C ARG A 520 -19.58 15.69 -21.97
N LYS A 521 -18.47 14.97 -21.81
CA LYS A 521 -17.39 15.33 -20.88
C LYS A 521 -16.86 16.74 -21.14
N GLN A 522 -16.64 17.11 -22.40
CA GLN A 522 -16.18 18.46 -22.78
C GLN A 522 -17.22 19.52 -22.42
N ILE A 523 -18.48 19.32 -22.78
CA ILE A 523 -19.58 20.25 -22.48
C ILE A 523 -19.74 20.42 -20.96
N GLU A 524 -19.78 19.32 -20.22
CA GLU A 524 -19.90 19.32 -18.78
C GLU A 524 -18.71 20.03 -18.12
N ARG A 525 -17.48 19.72 -18.49
CA ARG A 525 -16.30 20.38 -17.94
C ARG A 525 -16.32 21.89 -18.22
N ALA A 526 -16.69 22.30 -19.44
CA ALA A 526 -16.82 23.71 -19.77
C ALA A 526 -17.92 24.41 -18.95
N ALA A 527 -19.07 23.78 -18.76
CA ALA A 527 -20.16 24.31 -17.95
C ALA A 527 -19.77 24.49 -16.48
N HIS A 528 -19.15 23.47 -15.89
CA HIS A 528 -18.66 23.56 -14.51
C HIS A 528 -17.55 24.60 -14.36
N GLU A 529 -16.67 24.76 -15.36
CA GLU A 529 -15.62 25.78 -15.30
C GLU A 529 -16.19 27.20 -15.34
N ALA A 530 -17.27 27.40 -16.10
CA ALA A 530 -18.03 28.65 -16.13
C ALA A 530 -18.80 28.92 -14.83
N GLU A 531 -19.33 27.88 -14.18
CA GLU A 531 -20.02 28.00 -12.88
C GLU A 531 -19.05 28.29 -11.73
N ARG A 532 -17.99 27.49 -11.62
CA ARG A 532 -16.92 27.67 -10.63
C ARG A 532 -15.61 27.08 -11.17
N PRO A 533 -14.59 27.92 -11.45
CA PRO A 533 -13.31 27.45 -11.94
C PRO A 533 -12.63 26.45 -11.01
N LEU A 534 -11.93 25.46 -11.57
CA LEU A 534 -11.12 24.52 -10.79
C LEU A 534 -10.10 25.24 -9.88
N ALA A 535 -9.59 26.39 -10.33
CA ALA A 535 -8.68 27.23 -9.56
C ALA A 535 -9.29 27.68 -8.20
N ASP A 536 -10.60 27.92 -8.13
CA ASP A 536 -11.27 28.36 -6.91
C ASP A 536 -11.48 27.21 -5.91
N TYR A 537 -11.72 25.99 -6.40
CA TYR A 537 -11.73 24.80 -5.55
C TYR A 537 -10.34 24.56 -4.94
N ARG A 538 -9.29 24.57 -5.78
CA ARG A 538 -7.90 24.42 -5.31
C ARG A 538 -7.51 25.51 -4.31
N LYS A 539 -7.87 26.76 -4.57
CA LYS A 539 -7.56 27.89 -3.68
C LYS A 539 -8.23 27.70 -2.30
N GLU A 540 -9.49 27.29 -2.27
CA GLU A 540 -10.20 27.04 -1.01
C GLU A 540 -9.57 25.90 -0.21
N GLU A 541 -9.33 24.77 -0.86
CA GLU A 541 -8.70 23.60 -0.24
C GLU A 541 -7.29 23.93 0.27
N LEU A 542 -6.46 24.57 -0.56
CA LEU A 542 -5.10 24.95 -0.19
C LEU A 542 -5.06 26.00 0.93
N SER A 543 -6.05 26.89 1.04
CA SER A 543 -6.16 27.81 2.17
C SER A 543 -6.36 27.05 3.49
N ARG A 544 -7.14 25.96 3.48
CA ARG A 544 -7.32 25.08 4.65
C ARG A 544 -6.07 24.26 4.93
N MET A 545 -5.46 23.67 3.90
CA MET A 545 -4.21 22.91 4.04
C MET A 545 -3.06 23.77 4.54
N HIS A 546 -2.97 25.04 4.10
CA HIS A 546 -1.99 26.00 4.61
C HIS A 546 -2.13 26.19 6.12
N ARG A 547 -3.37 26.27 6.64
CA ARG A 547 -3.59 26.35 8.10
C ARG A 547 -3.18 25.05 8.80
N ASN A 548 -3.33 23.89 8.15
CA ASN A 548 -2.84 22.64 8.73
C ASN A 548 -1.31 22.54 8.78
N PHE A 549 -0.59 23.18 7.84
CA PHE A 549 0.87 23.11 7.74
C PHE A 549 1.59 24.25 8.47
N TYR A 550 0.98 25.43 8.56
CA TYR A 550 1.63 26.63 9.12
C TYR A 550 0.84 27.26 10.27
N GLY A 551 -0.36 26.74 10.57
CA GLY A 551 -1.16 27.23 11.67
C GLY A 551 -0.58 26.86 13.03
N PHE A 552 -1.13 27.48 14.08
CA PHE A 552 -0.71 27.21 15.45
C PHE A 552 -1.00 25.78 15.92
N ASP A 553 -2.04 25.12 15.38
CA ASP A 553 -2.40 23.74 15.73
C ASP A 553 -1.40 22.76 15.07
N PRO A 554 -0.56 22.05 15.85
CA PRO A 554 0.49 21.19 15.32
C PRO A 554 -0.01 19.77 15.02
N SER A 555 -1.32 19.50 15.07
CA SER A 555 -1.90 18.15 14.97
C SER A 555 -1.38 17.35 13.78
N TYR A 556 -1.19 17.98 12.62
CA TYR A 556 -0.61 17.35 11.45
C TYR A 556 0.84 16.91 11.68
N HIS A 557 1.69 17.81 12.17
CA HIS A 557 3.11 17.52 12.39
C HIS A 557 3.33 16.45 13.45
N VAL A 558 2.55 16.48 14.54
CA VAL A 558 2.59 15.44 15.59
C VAL A 558 2.18 14.08 15.01
N ALA A 559 1.08 14.02 14.25
CA ALA A 559 0.63 12.78 13.63
C ALA A 559 1.64 12.24 12.62
N ARG A 560 2.27 13.11 11.81
CA ARG A 560 3.32 12.74 10.86
C ARG A 560 4.54 12.17 11.59
N HIS A 561 5.02 12.84 12.62
CA HIS A 561 6.16 12.36 13.43
C HIS A 561 5.89 10.96 13.99
N HIS A 562 4.72 10.75 14.60
CA HIS A 562 4.32 9.45 15.12
C HIS A 562 4.25 8.36 14.04
N PHE A 563 3.75 8.71 12.86
CA PHE A 563 3.64 7.79 11.72
C PHE A 563 5.01 7.38 11.17
N VAL A 564 5.88 8.36 10.89
CA VAL A 564 7.20 8.13 10.27
C VAL A 564 8.10 7.33 11.21
N HIS A 565 8.11 7.67 12.50
CA HIS A 565 8.91 6.98 13.52
C HIS A 565 8.23 5.73 14.09
N LYS A 566 7.02 5.41 13.64
CA LYS A 566 6.26 4.21 14.04
C LYS A 566 6.14 4.08 15.56
N LEU A 567 5.82 5.19 16.23
CA LEU A 567 5.73 5.20 17.69
C LEU A 567 4.61 4.24 18.15
N PRO A 568 4.84 3.46 19.23
CA PRO A 568 3.82 2.55 19.75
C PRO A 568 2.53 3.27 20.15
N HIS A 569 1.40 2.60 19.93
CA HIS A 569 0.11 3.09 20.42
C HIS A 569 -0.04 2.83 21.92
N ALA A 570 -0.49 3.83 22.66
CA ALA A 570 -0.77 3.71 24.09
C ALA A 570 -2.22 3.28 24.40
N TRP A 571 -3.12 3.32 23.42
CA TRP A 571 -4.52 2.86 23.53
C TRP A 571 -5.10 2.50 22.17
N THR A 572 -6.17 1.72 22.16
CA THR A 572 -6.97 1.45 20.96
C THR A 572 -7.92 2.61 20.68
N PRO A 573 -7.88 3.23 19.48
CA PRO A 573 -8.84 4.27 19.12
C PRO A 573 -10.30 3.78 19.17
N ARG A 574 -11.20 4.59 19.74
CA ARG A 574 -12.62 4.22 19.94
C ARG A 574 -13.38 3.83 18.67
N HIS A 575 -13.06 4.45 17.54
CA HIS A 575 -13.66 4.09 16.24
C HIS A 575 -13.34 2.66 15.79
N LEU A 576 -12.32 2.02 16.39
CA LEU A 576 -11.96 0.62 16.19
C LEU A 576 -12.48 -0.26 17.33
N ALA A 577 -12.31 0.19 18.58
CA ALA A 577 -12.78 -0.48 19.78
C ALA A 577 -14.22 -0.10 20.11
N VAL A 578 -15.18 -0.59 19.32
CA VAL A 578 -16.62 -0.32 19.53
C VAL A 578 -17.13 -0.81 20.89
N HIS A 579 -16.42 -1.72 21.55
CA HIS A 579 -16.70 -2.16 22.91
C HIS A 579 -16.31 -1.14 24.00
N ARG A 580 -15.56 -0.09 23.64
CA ARG A 580 -15.15 1.02 24.51
C ARG A 580 -15.91 2.32 24.21
N GLU A 581 -16.92 2.27 23.35
CA GLU A 581 -17.81 3.41 23.14
C GLU A 581 -18.62 3.68 24.41
N VAL A 582 -18.64 4.94 24.83
CA VAL A 582 -19.51 5.37 25.93
C VAL A 582 -20.92 5.39 25.37
N ALA A 583 -21.85 4.66 25.99
CA ALA A 583 -23.27 4.76 25.65
C ALA A 583 -23.66 6.24 25.61
N ALA A 584 -24.31 6.68 24.52
CA ALA A 584 -24.80 8.06 24.42
C ALA A 584 -25.64 8.35 25.67
N ARG A 585 -25.21 9.31 26.47
CA ARG A 585 -25.94 9.77 27.65
C ARG A 585 -27.19 10.53 27.25
#